data_AF-A0A9E1SRB3-F1
#
_entry.id   AF-A0A9E1SRB3-F1
#
_cell.length_a   1.000
_cell.length_b   1.000
_cell.length_c   1.000
_cell.angle_alpha   90.00
_cell.angle_beta   90.00
_cell.angle_gamma   90.00
#
_symmetry.space_group_name_H-M   'P 1'
#
loop_
_entity.id
_entity.type
_entity.pdbx_description
1 polymer ?
#
loop_
_entity_poly.entity_id
_entity_poly.type
_entity_poly.pdbx_seq_one_letter_code
_entity_poly.pdbx_strand_id
1 'polypeptide(L)'
;DQFMSTVTVRTKYGQHPRLNIWGPLEARLQHADLMILSGLNEGSWPPEQSADPWMSRPMRRTFGLPDLEQKIGLSAHDFVQTASAENVVITRSEKRDSARAVKSRWLSRLHAIIGDREHVEDSHQWLRWFEKLDTPEKFIEIAPPAPTPPVSARPRDLSVTRIQMWTQDPYSLYANKILRLKSLDELDQDPSALDKGNIIHDILEDFMSHYKDHLPDDAYEQLIKIGNNYFADKIDKPTVRAFWWPRFKQIAKWFIEQEKERRNNIKTLATETIGKIDLKLPGGTFSLNAKADRIDQFSDGSLSIIDYKTGQPPSLRALKVGFAPQLPLEAVIAVKGGFSLLPASDVSELSYWQLSGGEPAGKITFFNEAKKVDVMQETQKAYDGLAKLVTTFDLPKTPYLNKPRPESVGYGEYDHLARTKEWGDG
;
A
#
# COMPACT_ATOMS: atom_id res chain seq x y z
N ASP A 1 -17.85 8.37 3.26
CA ASP A 1 -19.13 8.63 3.98
C ASP A 1 -19.02 9.53 5.21
N GLN A 2 -17.98 9.46 6.05
CA GLN A 2 -17.89 10.30 7.27
C GLN A 2 -17.81 11.82 7.03
N PHE A 3 -17.10 12.28 5.99
CA PHE A 3 -16.86 13.71 5.74
C PHE A 3 -18.11 14.52 5.32
N MET A 4 -19.14 13.86 4.78
CA MET A 4 -20.38 14.51 4.32
C MET A 4 -21.53 14.40 5.32
N SER A 5 -21.34 13.68 6.43
CA SER A 5 -22.40 13.37 7.40
C SER A 5 -23.04 14.61 8.05
N THR A 6 -22.28 15.71 8.16
CA THR A 6 -22.74 16.97 8.76
C THR A 6 -23.20 18.01 7.74
N VAL A 7 -23.06 17.74 6.44
CA VAL A 7 -23.38 18.69 5.38
C VAL A 7 -24.81 18.43 4.89
N THR A 8 -25.76 19.30 5.27
CA THR A 8 -27.13 19.25 4.76
C THR A 8 -27.19 19.75 3.32
N VAL A 9 -27.23 18.83 2.35
CA VAL A 9 -27.47 19.17 0.94
C VAL A 9 -28.99 19.32 0.73
N ARG A 10 -29.45 20.55 0.46
CA ARG A 10 -30.84 20.79 0.09
C ARG A 10 -31.09 20.31 -1.33
N THR A 11 -32.15 19.52 -1.53
CA THR A 11 -32.57 19.09 -2.86
C THR A 11 -32.92 20.31 -3.72
N LYS A 12 -32.43 20.34 -4.96
CA LYS A 12 -32.90 21.30 -5.97
C LYS A 12 -34.33 20.90 -6.32
N TYR A 13 -35.30 21.65 -5.81
CA TYR A 13 -36.72 21.74 -6.21
C TYR A 13 -37.37 20.57 -6.98
N GLY A 14 -38.49 20.07 -6.44
CA GLY A 14 -39.56 19.42 -7.20
C GLY A 14 -39.26 18.02 -7.71
N GLN A 15 -39.24 17.04 -6.80
CA GLN A 15 -39.54 15.65 -7.19
C GLN A 15 -40.91 15.70 -7.87
N HIS A 16 -40.98 15.23 -9.12
CA HIS A 16 -42.12 15.21 -10.04
C HIS A 16 -43.48 15.73 -9.50
N PRO A 17 -44.19 16.68 -10.16
CA PRO A 17 -45.36 17.41 -9.62
C PRO A 17 -46.56 16.56 -9.18
N ARG A 18 -46.54 15.25 -9.46
CA ARG A 18 -47.57 14.26 -9.10
C ARG A 18 -47.12 13.28 -8.02
N LEU A 19 -45.91 13.42 -7.48
CA LEU A 19 -45.32 12.53 -6.49
C LEU A 19 -44.79 13.34 -5.32
N ASN A 20 -45.27 13.03 -4.12
CA ASN A 20 -44.74 13.57 -2.88
C ASN A 20 -44.31 12.41 -1.98
N ILE A 21 -43.14 12.54 -1.37
CA ILE A 21 -42.62 11.59 -0.38
C ILE A 21 -42.71 12.28 0.98
N TRP A 22 -43.52 11.72 1.87
CA TRP A 22 -43.79 12.30 3.20
C TRP A 22 -43.39 11.34 4.31
N GLY A 23 -42.90 11.91 5.41
CA GLY A 23 -42.88 11.19 6.69
C GLY A 23 -44.31 10.98 7.23
N PRO A 24 -44.54 10.02 8.16
CA PRO A 24 -45.87 9.75 8.71
C PRO A 24 -46.54 10.97 9.36
N LEU A 25 -45.74 11.84 9.98
CA LEU A 25 -46.21 13.09 10.58
C LEU A 25 -46.60 14.13 9.53
N GLU A 26 -45.82 14.23 8.45
CA GLU A 26 -46.05 15.19 7.35
C GLU A 26 -47.26 14.79 6.49
N ALA A 27 -47.50 13.49 6.36
CA ALA A 27 -48.67 12.95 5.67
C ALA A 27 -50.00 13.24 6.40
N ARG A 28 -49.95 13.68 7.68
CA ARG A 28 -51.17 14.10 8.39
C ARG A 28 -51.79 15.29 7.65
N LEU A 29 -53.09 15.21 7.41
CA LEU A 29 -53.88 16.23 6.70
C LEU A 29 -53.56 16.38 5.21
N GLN A 30 -52.75 15.47 4.64
CA GLN A 30 -52.55 15.40 3.20
C GLN A 30 -53.59 14.48 2.56
N HIS A 31 -54.03 14.84 1.35
CA HIS A 31 -54.92 14.03 0.54
C HIS A 31 -54.28 13.79 -0.83
N ALA A 32 -54.32 12.55 -1.30
CA ALA A 32 -53.84 12.16 -2.62
C ALA A 32 -54.77 11.08 -3.20
N ASP A 33 -54.83 11.01 -4.53
CA ASP A 33 -55.64 10.01 -5.23
C ASP A 33 -55.16 8.57 -4.96
N LEU A 34 -53.86 8.41 -4.67
CA LEU A 34 -53.20 7.15 -4.33
C LEU A 34 -52.21 7.37 -3.17
N MET A 35 -52.38 6.62 -2.08
CA MET A 35 -51.44 6.58 -0.96
C MET A 35 -50.61 5.30 -1.01
N ILE A 36 -49.28 5.43 -1.07
CA ILE A 36 -48.35 4.31 -1.04
C ILE A 36 -47.67 4.27 0.34
N LEU A 37 -48.04 3.29 1.17
CA LEU A 37 -47.41 3.07 2.47
C LEU A 37 -46.28 2.06 2.28
N SER A 38 -45.04 2.56 2.22
CA SER A 38 -43.86 1.75 1.98
C SER A 38 -43.18 1.28 3.26
N GLY A 39 -42.66 0.05 3.25
CA GLY A 39 -41.76 -0.46 4.29
C GLY A 39 -42.47 -0.98 5.53
N LEU A 40 -43.62 -1.64 5.36
CA LEU A 40 -44.41 -2.29 6.43
C LEU A 40 -43.72 -3.57 6.97
N ASN A 41 -42.48 -3.41 7.41
CA ASN A 41 -41.68 -4.38 8.13
C ASN A 41 -41.61 -4.01 9.62
N GLU A 42 -41.44 -5.01 10.47
CA GLU A 42 -41.23 -4.81 11.90
C GLU A 42 -39.96 -3.99 12.14
N GLY A 43 -40.00 -3.06 13.10
CA GLY A 43 -38.92 -2.11 13.39
C GLY A 43 -38.91 -0.86 12.50
N SER A 44 -39.57 -0.89 11.34
CA SER A 44 -39.90 0.30 10.54
C SER A 44 -41.30 0.83 10.85
N TRP A 45 -42.28 -0.08 10.85
CA TRP A 45 -43.67 0.21 11.21
C TRP A 45 -44.19 -0.88 12.17
N PRO A 46 -44.34 -0.61 13.48
CA PRO A 46 -43.90 0.60 14.16
C PRO A 46 -42.37 0.74 14.17
N PRO A 47 -41.85 1.98 14.26
CA PRO A 47 -40.43 2.21 14.50
C PRO A 47 -39.96 1.55 15.78
N GLU A 48 -38.80 0.89 15.73
CA GLU A 48 -38.17 0.34 16.93
C GLU A 48 -37.82 1.46 17.91
N GLN A 49 -38.10 1.24 19.18
CA GLN A 49 -37.88 2.24 20.21
C GLN A 49 -36.46 2.11 20.72
N SER A 50 -35.62 3.09 20.41
CA SER A 50 -34.31 3.22 21.04
C SER A 50 -34.48 3.37 22.55
N ALA A 51 -33.66 2.65 23.32
CA ALA A 51 -33.54 2.90 24.74
C ALA A 51 -33.15 4.37 24.98
N ASP A 52 -33.72 4.99 26.01
CA ASP A 52 -33.31 6.33 26.42
C ASP A 52 -31.88 6.25 26.99
N PRO A 53 -30.93 7.06 26.50
CA PRO A 53 -29.53 6.94 26.90
C PRO A 53 -29.25 7.49 28.31
N TRP A 54 -30.22 8.14 28.95
CA TRP A 54 -30.05 8.77 30.28
C TRP A 54 -31.00 8.20 31.34
N MET A 55 -32.20 7.76 30.97
CA MET A 55 -33.24 7.35 31.94
C MET A 55 -33.78 5.95 31.67
N SER A 56 -33.82 5.12 32.71
CA SER A 56 -34.52 3.83 32.65
C SER A 56 -36.05 4.02 32.53
N ARG A 57 -36.75 3.01 32.01
CA ARG A 57 -38.23 3.03 31.92
C ARG A 57 -38.91 3.34 33.28
N PRO A 58 -38.49 2.74 34.42
CA PRO A 58 -39.04 3.10 35.72
C PRO A 58 -38.82 4.56 36.10
N MET A 59 -37.63 5.12 35.83
CA MET A 59 -37.35 6.53 36.12
C MET A 59 -38.27 7.46 35.34
N ARG A 60 -38.45 7.23 34.03
CA ARG A 60 -39.36 8.03 33.20
C ARG A 60 -40.79 8.01 33.75
N ARG A 61 -41.26 6.84 34.16
CA ARG A 61 -42.60 6.68 34.76
C ARG A 61 -42.73 7.45 36.08
N THR A 62 -41.74 7.37 36.97
CA THR A 62 -41.74 8.12 38.24
C THR A 62 -41.73 9.63 38.03
N PHE A 63 -41.04 10.11 36.99
CA PHE A 63 -41.02 11.52 36.60
C PHE A 63 -42.28 11.99 35.87
N GLY A 64 -43.26 11.10 35.61
CA GLY A 64 -44.48 11.43 34.88
C GLY A 64 -44.28 11.66 33.38
N LEU A 65 -43.14 11.20 32.83
CA LEU A 65 -42.87 11.30 31.40
C LEU A 65 -43.68 10.24 30.64
N PRO A 66 -44.13 10.55 29.41
CA PRO A 66 -44.84 9.60 28.59
C PRO A 66 -44.00 8.35 28.28
N ASP A 67 -44.68 7.21 28.32
CA ASP A 67 -44.08 5.91 28.10
C ASP A 67 -43.61 5.77 26.66
N LEU A 68 -42.58 4.95 26.43
CA LEU A 68 -42.05 4.78 25.09
C LEU A 68 -43.13 4.20 24.17
N GLU A 69 -43.97 3.30 24.68
CA GLU A 69 -45.13 2.66 24.04
C GLU A 69 -46.12 3.67 23.44
N GLN A 70 -46.21 4.90 23.96
CA GLN A 70 -47.06 5.95 23.37
C GLN A 70 -46.68 6.25 21.92
N LYS A 71 -45.38 6.17 21.57
CA LYS A 71 -44.92 6.35 20.19
C LYS A 71 -45.47 5.28 19.25
N ILE A 72 -45.65 4.03 19.72
CA ILE A 72 -46.29 2.97 18.94
C ILE A 72 -47.76 3.33 18.69
N GLY A 73 -48.46 3.85 19.71
CA GLY A 73 -49.83 4.32 19.58
C GLY A 73 -49.99 5.44 18.56
N LEU A 74 -49.11 6.44 18.60
CA LEU A 74 -49.09 7.54 17.62
C LEU A 74 -48.80 7.03 16.20
N SER A 75 -47.81 6.15 16.04
CA SER A 75 -47.49 5.58 14.73
C SER A 75 -48.60 4.66 14.21
N ALA A 76 -49.32 3.96 15.08
CA ALA A 76 -50.52 3.20 14.72
C ALA A 76 -51.65 4.12 14.24
N HIS A 77 -51.84 5.28 14.90
CA HIS A 77 -52.80 6.28 14.45
C HIS A 77 -52.45 6.80 13.05
N ASP A 78 -51.17 7.12 12.81
CA ASP A 78 -50.70 7.59 11.50
C ASP A 78 -50.88 6.53 10.41
N PHE A 79 -50.60 5.27 10.74
CA PHE A 79 -50.88 4.14 9.85
C PHE A 79 -52.37 4.04 9.51
N VAL A 80 -53.27 4.08 10.50
CA VAL A 80 -54.72 3.96 10.25
C VAL A 80 -55.24 5.13 9.41
N GLN A 81 -54.81 6.36 9.71
CA GLN A 81 -55.20 7.55 8.95
C GLN A 81 -54.81 7.42 7.47
N THR A 82 -53.55 7.05 7.21
CA THR A 82 -53.03 6.92 5.83
C THR A 82 -53.56 5.68 5.11
N ALA A 83 -53.79 4.58 5.80
CA ALA A 83 -54.35 3.34 5.25
C ALA A 83 -55.87 3.41 4.99
N SER A 84 -56.54 4.50 5.40
CA SER A 84 -57.97 4.73 5.17
C SER A 84 -58.25 5.64 3.96
N ALA A 85 -57.25 5.94 3.13
CA ALA A 85 -57.47 6.69 1.89
C ALA A 85 -58.27 5.87 0.85
N GLU A 86 -58.77 6.53 -0.20
CA GLU A 86 -59.62 5.89 -1.22
C GLU A 86 -58.89 4.76 -1.96
N ASN A 87 -57.66 5.03 -2.43
CA ASN A 87 -56.78 4.03 -3.03
C ASN A 87 -55.48 3.93 -2.23
N VAL A 88 -55.17 2.71 -1.76
CA VAL A 88 -54.03 2.45 -0.89
C VAL A 88 -53.23 1.28 -1.41
N VAL A 89 -51.91 1.47 -1.55
CA VAL A 89 -50.95 0.40 -1.81
C VAL A 89 -50.05 0.26 -0.59
N ILE A 90 -50.01 -0.94 -0.01
CA ILE A 90 -49.15 -1.24 1.14
C ILE A 90 -48.03 -2.17 0.67
N THR A 91 -46.78 -1.74 0.85
CA THR A 91 -45.61 -2.53 0.44
C THR A 91 -44.71 -2.89 1.61
N ARG A 92 -44.06 -4.05 1.50
CA ARG A 92 -43.01 -4.52 2.42
C ARG A 92 -41.87 -5.13 1.62
N SER A 93 -40.67 -5.13 2.18
CA SER A 93 -39.57 -5.91 1.62
C SER A 93 -39.52 -7.30 2.25
N GLU A 94 -39.12 -8.32 1.49
CA GLU A 94 -38.88 -9.66 2.04
C GLU A 94 -37.48 -9.83 2.63
N LYS A 95 -36.55 -9.00 2.16
CA LYS A 95 -35.17 -8.93 2.63
C LYS A 95 -34.77 -7.49 2.93
N ARG A 96 -33.92 -7.31 3.93
CA ARG A 96 -33.28 -6.04 4.30
C ARG A 96 -31.87 -6.37 4.80
N ASP A 97 -30.86 -5.68 4.31
CA ASP A 97 -29.46 -5.88 4.68
C ASP A 97 -29.02 -7.37 4.60
N SER A 98 -29.42 -8.04 3.52
CA SER A 98 -29.21 -9.48 3.27
C SER A 98 -29.93 -10.46 4.23
N ALA A 99 -30.61 -9.97 5.27
CA ALA A 99 -31.43 -10.76 6.17
C ALA A 99 -32.91 -10.79 5.74
N ARG A 100 -33.65 -11.84 6.14
CA ARG A 100 -35.10 -11.91 5.91
C ARG A 100 -35.80 -10.87 6.81
N ALA A 101 -36.58 -9.99 6.20
CA ALA A 101 -37.34 -8.98 6.93
C ALA A 101 -38.60 -9.59 7.54
N VAL A 102 -38.93 -9.19 8.76
CA VAL A 102 -40.14 -9.62 9.46
C VAL A 102 -41.29 -8.70 9.06
N LYS A 103 -42.42 -9.28 8.69
CA LYS A 103 -43.65 -8.56 8.37
C LYS A 103 -44.13 -7.75 9.57
N SER A 104 -44.53 -6.49 9.35
CA SER A 104 -45.09 -5.64 10.42
C SER A 104 -46.25 -6.33 11.12
N ARG A 105 -46.28 -6.24 12.46
CA ARG A 105 -47.40 -6.70 13.29
C ARG A 105 -48.75 -6.12 12.87
N TRP A 106 -48.79 -4.91 12.32
CA TRP A 106 -50.03 -4.27 11.85
C TRP A 106 -50.54 -4.91 10.58
N LEU A 107 -49.65 -5.22 9.65
CA LEU A 107 -50.00 -5.94 8.42
C LEU A 107 -50.46 -7.36 8.75
N SER A 108 -49.81 -8.04 9.70
CA SER A 108 -50.25 -9.36 10.18
C SER A 108 -51.67 -9.33 10.76
N ARG A 109 -52.01 -8.30 11.55
CA ARG A 109 -53.37 -8.10 12.09
C ARG A 109 -54.38 -7.80 10.99
N LEU A 110 -54.02 -6.94 10.04
CA LEU A 110 -54.89 -6.60 8.91
C LEU A 110 -55.24 -7.86 8.11
N HIS A 111 -54.22 -8.67 7.77
CA HIS A 111 -54.41 -9.96 7.06
C HIS A 111 -55.34 -10.91 7.82
N ALA A 112 -55.18 -11.01 9.15
CA ALA A 112 -56.06 -11.85 9.96
C ALA A 112 -57.54 -11.41 9.94
N ILE A 113 -57.82 -10.12 9.70
CA ILE A 113 -59.18 -9.57 9.62
C ILE A 113 -59.77 -9.73 8.22
N ILE A 114 -58.99 -9.45 7.18
CA ILE A 114 -59.46 -9.48 5.78
C ILE A 114 -59.57 -10.91 5.22
N GLY A 115 -58.84 -11.87 5.78
CA GLY A 115 -58.80 -13.26 5.31
C GLY A 115 -58.32 -13.36 3.86
N ASP A 116 -58.87 -14.31 3.09
CA ASP A 116 -58.49 -14.56 1.69
C ASP A 116 -59.01 -13.49 0.69
N ARG A 117 -59.53 -12.35 1.18
CA ARG A 117 -59.88 -11.18 0.34
C ARG A 117 -58.67 -10.33 -0.04
N GLU A 118 -57.48 -10.84 0.22
CA GLU A 118 -56.21 -10.23 -0.14
C GLU A 118 -56.12 -10.07 -1.67
N HIS A 119 -56.24 -8.84 -2.15
CA HIS A 119 -55.80 -8.48 -3.50
C HIS A 119 -54.27 -8.31 -3.47
N VAL A 120 -53.54 -9.44 -3.47
CA VAL A 120 -52.10 -9.42 -3.69
C VAL A 120 -51.89 -9.28 -5.19
N GLU A 121 -51.76 -8.05 -5.66
CA GLU A 121 -51.21 -7.82 -6.99
C GLU A 121 -49.78 -8.36 -7.06
N ASP A 122 -49.48 -9.02 -8.18
CA ASP A 122 -48.16 -9.59 -8.42
C ASP A 122 -47.09 -8.49 -8.47
N SER A 123 -46.26 -8.42 -7.44
CA SER A 123 -45.18 -7.44 -7.35
C SER A 123 -44.06 -7.69 -8.36
N HIS A 124 -44.04 -8.83 -9.05
CA HIS A 124 -43.00 -9.20 -10.01
C HIS A 124 -42.86 -8.19 -11.15
N GLN A 125 -43.95 -7.56 -11.61
CA GLN A 125 -43.88 -6.56 -12.68
C GLN A 125 -43.06 -5.33 -12.26
N TRP A 126 -43.31 -4.79 -11.06
CA TRP A 126 -42.62 -3.60 -10.55
C TRP A 126 -41.16 -3.89 -10.25
N LEU A 127 -40.88 -5.07 -9.67
CA LEU A 127 -39.50 -5.53 -9.43
C LEU A 127 -38.73 -5.67 -10.75
N ARG A 128 -39.37 -6.23 -11.79
CA ARG A 128 -38.75 -6.35 -13.11
C ARG A 128 -38.44 -4.98 -13.73
N TRP A 129 -39.29 -3.98 -13.53
CA TRP A 129 -39.00 -2.62 -13.99
C TRP A 129 -37.82 -2.01 -13.22
N PHE A 130 -37.77 -2.22 -11.91
CA PHE A 130 -36.64 -1.77 -11.09
C PHE A 130 -35.32 -2.42 -11.52
N GLU A 131 -35.28 -3.74 -11.68
CA GLU A 131 -34.09 -4.46 -12.17
C GLU A 131 -33.63 -3.98 -13.55
N LYS A 132 -34.57 -3.62 -14.43
CA LYS A 132 -34.27 -3.05 -15.74
C LYS A 132 -33.64 -1.66 -15.68
N LEU A 133 -33.89 -0.86 -14.65
CA LEU A 133 -33.27 0.46 -14.51
C LEU A 133 -31.75 0.35 -14.34
N ASP A 134 -31.30 -0.67 -13.62
CA ASP A 134 -29.88 -0.93 -13.34
C ASP A 134 -29.23 -1.89 -14.34
N THR A 135 -29.99 -2.44 -15.30
CA THR A 135 -29.45 -3.33 -16.32
C THR A 135 -28.78 -2.49 -17.43
N PRO A 136 -27.45 -2.57 -17.60
CA PRO A 136 -26.79 -1.83 -18.67
C PRO A 136 -27.16 -2.43 -20.04
N GLU A 137 -27.31 -1.59 -21.07
CA GLU A 137 -27.52 -2.06 -22.45
C GLU A 137 -26.37 -2.97 -22.93
N LYS A 138 -25.16 -2.71 -22.42
CA LYS A 138 -23.96 -3.48 -22.74
C LYS A 138 -23.13 -3.73 -21.49
N PHE A 139 -22.82 -5.00 -21.24
CA PHE A 139 -21.81 -5.38 -20.27
C PHE A 139 -20.41 -5.11 -20.83
N ILE A 140 -19.57 -4.40 -20.09
CA ILE A 140 -18.17 -4.14 -20.45
C ILE A 140 -17.29 -4.77 -19.38
N GLU A 141 -16.56 -5.81 -19.75
CA GLU A 141 -15.52 -6.38 -18.90
C GLU A 141 -14.29 -5.45 -18.95
N ILE A 142 -13.87 -4.97 -17.79
CA ILE A 142 -12.65 -4.17 -17.65
C ILE A 142 -11.52 -5.13 -17.31
N ALA A 143 -10.33 -4.92 -17.88
CA ALA A 143 -9.13 -5.70 -17.56
C ALA A 143 -8.20 -4.92 -16.61
N PRO A 144 -7.29 -5.60 -15.88
CA PRO A 144 -6.28 -4.91 -15.08
C PRO A 144 -5.40 -3.97 -15.94
N PRO A 145 -4.90 -2.85 -15.37
CA PRO A 145 -4.01 -1.93 -16.08
C PRO A 145 -2.75 -2.63 -16.64
N ALA A 146 -2.55 -2.55 -17.96
CA ALA A 146 -1.40 -3.09 -18.67
C ALA A 146 -0.78 -2.05 -19.63
N PRO A 147 -0.22 -0.93 -19.13
CA PRO A 147 0.26 0.15 -19.96
C PRO A 147 1.44 -0.28 -20.85
N THR A 148 1.40 0.12 -22.12
CA THR A 148 2.43 -0.14 -23.15
C THR A 148 2.95 1.20 -23.70
N PRO A 149 3.75 1.95 -22.93
CA PRO A 149 4.23 3.26 -23.36
C PRO A 149 5.08 3.15 -24.65
N PRO A 150 5.12 4.19 -25.50
CA PRO A 150 5.95 4.21 -26.70
C PRO A 150 7.41 3.88 -26.37
N VAL A 151 8.10 3.15 -27.26
CA VAL A 151 9.51 2.72 -27.04
C VAL A 151 10.43 3.92 -26.80
N SER A 152 10.17 5.05 -27.46
CA SER A 152 10.92 6.30 -27.28
C SER A 152 10.82 6.90 -25.88
N ALA A 153 9.78 6.56 -25.11
CA ALA A 153 9.59 7.04 -23.74
C ALA A 153 10.18 6.10 -22.68
N ARG A 154 10.67 4.91 -23.08
CA ARG A 154 11.18 3.90 -22.16
C ARG A 154 12.59 4.27 -21.69
N PRO A 155 12.92 4.14 -20.39
CA PRO A 155 14.23 4.54 -19.87
C PRO A 155 15.38 3.74 -20.49
N ARG A 156 16.44 4.44 -20.91
CA ARG A 156 17.70 3.85 -21.41
C ARG A 156 18.89 4.07 -20.48
N ASP A 157 18.64 4.69 -19.32
CA ASP A 157 19.62 4.92 -18.27
C ASP A 157 18.95 4.66 -16.92
N LEU A 158 19.38 3.61 -16.23
CA LEU A 158 18.78 3.20 -14.95
C LEU A 158 19.86 2.79 -13.96
N SER A 159 19.59 3.12 -12.68
CA SER A 159 20.39 2.61 -11.59
C SER A 159 20.11 1.13 -11.35
N VAL A 160 21.07 0.42 -10.78
CA VAL A 160 20.91 -0.98 -10.35
C VAL A 160 19.68 -1.16 -9.44
N THR A 161 19.45 -0.26 -8.49
CA THR A 161 18.26 -0.25 -7.62
C THR A 161 16.96 -0.14 -8.43
N ARG A 162 16.96 0.62 -9.53
CA ARG A 162 15.80 0.72 -10.43
C ARG A 162 15.64 -0.51 -11.32
N ILE A 163 16.71 -1.26 -11.65
CA ILE A 163 16.60 -2.56 -12.32
C ILE A 163 15.90 -3.58 -11.42
N GLN A 164 16.26 -3.61 -10.14
CA GLN A 164 15.58 -4.45 -9.16
C GLN A 164 14.08 -4.11 -9.09
N MET A 165 13.75 -2.82 -8.96
CA MET A 165 12.36 -2.36 -8.99
C MET A 165 11.67 -2.74 -10.32
N TRP A 166 12.33 -2.58 -11.46
CA TRP A 166 11.76 -2.93 -12.77
C TRP A 166 11.44 -4.42 -12.89
N THR A 167 12.28 -5.28 -12.31
CA THR A 167 12.09 -6.73 -12.35
C THR A 167 10.93 -7.17 -11.46
N GLN A 168 10.72 -6.48 -10.33
CA GLN A 168 9.69 -6.82 -9.34
C GLN A 168 8.34 -6.15 -9.64
N ASP A 169 8.36 -4.86 -10.00
CA ASP A 169 7.18 -4.04 -10.26
C ASP A 169 7.45 -3.04 -11.41
N PRO A 170 7.36 -3.50 -12.67
CA PRO A 170 7.44 -2.63 -13.84
C PRO A 170 6.48 -1.44 -13.76
N TYR A 171 5.27 -1.62 -13.25
CA TYR A 171 4.29 -0.53 -13.18
C TYR A 171 4.80 0.66 -12.36
N SER A 172 5.48 0.40 -11.23
CA SER A 172 6.13 1.47 -10.45
C SER A 172 7.23 2.20 -11.24
N LEU A 173 8.00 1.49 -12.09
CA LEU A 173 8.95 2.15 -13.00
C LEU A 173 8.22 3.04 -14.02
N TYR A 174 7.12 2.55 -14.59
CA TYR A 174 6.29 3.32 -15.52
C TYR A 174 5.74 4.60 -14.88
N ALA A 175 5.11 4.50 -13.71
CA ALA A 175 4.55 5.64 -13.01
C ALA A 175 5.64 6.66 -12.60
N ASN A 176 6.74 6.20 -12.02
CA ASN A 176 7.77 7.09 -11.49
C ASN A 176 8.71 7.68 -12.55
N LYS A 177 9.11 6.90 -13.58
CA LYS A 177 10.11 7.35 -14.58
C LYS A 177 9.51 7.80 -15.90
N ILE A 178 8.43 7.18 -16.35
CA ILE A 178 7.80 7.51 -17.63
C ILE A 178 6.75 8.61 -17.42
N LEU A 179 5.81 8.41 -16.49
CA LEU A 179 4.80 9.43 -16.16
C LEU A 179 5.31 10.52 -15.22
N ARG A 180 6.44 10.27 -14.53
CA ARG A 180 7.07 11.22 -13.58
C ARG A 180 6.17 11.60 -12.41
N LEU A 181 5.34 10.66 -11.98
CA LEU A 181 4.52 10.81 -10.78
C LEU A 181 5.42 10.71 -9.55
N LYS A 182 5.16 11.56 -8.56
CA LYS A 182 5.79 11.53 -7.25
C LYS A 182 4.70 11.64 -6.20
N SER A 183 4.77 10.80 -5.17
CA SER A 183 4.01 11.05 -3.96
C SER A 183 4.46 12.38 -3.35
N LEU A 184 3.50 13.13 -2.81
CA LEU A 184 3.81 14.29 -1.99
C LEU A 184 4.00 13.82 -0.54
N ASP A 185 4.99 14.39 0.12
CA ASP A 185 5.21 14.15 1.54
C ASP A 185 4.08 14.77 2.36
N GLU A 186 3.73 14.14 3.48
CA GLU A 186 2.75 14.71 4.40
C GLU A 186 3.33 15.91 5.15
N LEU A 187 2.46 16.83 5.58
CA LEU A 187 2.88 17.96 6.42
C LEU A 187 3.32 17.45 7.80
N ASP A 188 4.52 17.83 8.23
CA ASP A 188 5.15 17.42 9.50
C ASP A 188 5.30 15.90 9.66
N GLN A 189 5.63 15.21 8.56
CA GLN A 189 5.91 13.78 8.57
C GLN A 189 7.05 13.44 9.54
N ASP A 190 6.82 12.48 10.42
CA ASP A 190 7.87 11.96 11.29
C ASP A 190 8.97 11.27 10.45
N PRO A 191 10.25 11.33 10.88
CA PRO A 191 11.35 10.65 10.20
C PRO A 191 11.05 9.18 9.94
N SER A 192 11.16 8.77 8.69
CA SER A 192 10.83 7.42 8.22
C SER A 192 11.99 6.43 8.40
N ALA A 193 11.73 5.13 8.24
CA ALA A 193 12.79 4.12 8.24
C ALA A 193 13.83 4.36 7.12
N LEU A 194 13.41 4.96 5.99
CA LEU A 194 14.30 5.35 4.90
C LEU A 194 15.26 6.46 5.34
N ASP A 195 14.76 7.46 6.07
CA ASP A 195 15.59 8.55 6.61
C ASP A 195 16.64 8.02 7.59
N LYS A 196 16.26 7.07 8.46
CA LYS A 196 17.21 6.38 9.33
C LYS A 196 18.30 5.67 8.51
N GLY A 197 17.89 4.99 7.44
CA GLY A 197 18.79 4.34 6.48
C GLY A 197 19.83 5.31 5.95
N ASN A 198 19.38 6.38 5.31
CA ASN A 198 20.25 7.38 4.70
C ASN A 198 21.24 7.98 5.72
N ILE A 199 20.75 8.40 6.89
CA ILE A 199 21.61 8.95 7.95
C ILE A 199 22.73 7.97 8.34
N ILE A 200 22.42 6.68 8.49
CA ILE A 200 23.42 5.68 8.85
C ILE A 200 24.43 5.47 7.72
N HIS A 201 24.00 5.45 6.46
CA HIS A 201 24.93 5.39 5.32
C HIS A 201 25.85 6.61 5.29
N ASP A 202 25.30 7.82 5.39
CA ASP A 202 26.08 9.06 5.34
C ASP A 202 27.13 9.13 6.48
N ILE A 203 26.78 8.67 7.68
CA ILE A 203 27.71 8.59 8.81
C ILE A 203 28.86 7.60 8.53
N LEU A 204 28.55 6.42 8.00
CA LEU A 204 29.56 5.42 7.68
C LEU A 204 30.44 5.84 6.50
N GLU A 205 29.86 6.50 5.49
CA GLU A 205 30.58 7.13 4.38
C GLU A 205 31.60 8.14 4.92
N ASP A 206 31.14 9.09 5.73
CA ASP A 206 31.98 10.14 6.32
C ASP A 206 33.11 9.53 7.14
N PHE A 207 32.80 8.57 8.02
CA PHE A 207 33.81 7.86 8.80
C PHE A 207 34.84 7.14 7.95
N MET A 208 34.40 6.37 6.95
CA MET A 208 35.31 5.60 6.10
C MET A 208 36.14 6.49 5.17
N SER A 209 35.64 7.66 4.79
CA SER A 209 36.40 8.64 4.01
C SER A 209 37.59 9.20 4.80
N HIS A 210 37.44 9.40 6.11
CA HIS A 210 38.48 9.89 7.01
C HIS A 210 39.46 8.78 7.44
N TYR A 211 38.98 7.55 7.63
CA TYR A 211 39.73 6.46 8.24
C TYR A 211 39.87 5.25 7.32
N LYS A 212 40.03 5.49 6.01
CA LYS A 212 40.10 4.43 4.99
C LYS A 212 41.24 3.44 5.22
N ASP A 213 42.45 3.95 5.47
CA ASP A 213 43.66 3.12 5.57
C ASP A 213 43.96 2.66 7.00
N HIS A 214 43.64 3.49 8.00
CA HIS A 214 43.95 3.21 9.41
C HIS A 214 42.78 3.58 10.33
N LEU A 215 42.41 2.67 11.22
CA LEU A 215 41.47 2.94 12.31
C LEU A 215 42.22 3.53 13.50
N PRO A 216 41.77 4.68 14.04
CA PRO A 216 42.35 5.21 15.26
C PRO A 216 41.96 4.34 16.48
N ASP A 217 42.74 4.43 17.56
CA ASP A 217 42.48 3.66 18.78
C ASP A 217 41.10 3.99 19.39
N ASP A 218 40.66 5.24 19.23
CA ASP A 218 39.37 5.78 19.67
C ASP A 218 38.30 5.77 18.56
N ALA A 219 38.42 4.89 17.56
CA ALA A 219 37.53 4.84 16.38
C ALA A 219 36.03 4.85 16.71
N TYR A 220 35.62 4.17 17.78
CA TYR A 220 34.23 4.20 18.23
C TYR A 220 33.78 5.61 18.62
N GLU A 221 34.58 6.34 19.41
CA GLU A 221 34.25 7.71 19.83
C GLU A 221 34.23 8.68 18.64
N GLN A 222 35.14 8.51 17.68
CA GLN A 222 35.14 9.31 16.45
C GLN A 222 33.87 9.05 15.62
N LEU A 223 33.46 7.79 15.46
CA LEU A 223 32.22 7.43 14.77
C LEU A 223 30.97 7.98 15.49
N ILE A 224 30.95 7.95 16.82
CA ILE A 224 29.88 8.56 17.63
C ILE A 224 29.84 10.08 17.44
N LYS A 225 31.01 10.73 17.37
CA LYS A 225 31.10 12.18 17.12
C LYS A 225 30.52 12.57 15.76
N ILE A 226 30.85 11.83 14.70
CA ILE A 226 30.24 12.03 13.38
C ILE A 226 28.73 11.81 13.46
N GLY A 227 28.30 10.73 14.11
CA GLY A 227 26.88 10.46 14.32
C GLY A 227 26.13 11.61 15.00
N ASN A 228 26.70 12.21 16.06
CA ASN A 228 26.07 13.36 16.73
C ASN A 228 25.79 14.51 15.76
N ASN A 229 26.69 14.78 14.81
CA ASN A 229 26.50 15.85 13.84
C ASN A 229 25.33 15.55 12.88
N TYR A 230 25.25 14.34 12.34
CA TYR A 230 24.18 13.93 11.41
C TYR A 230 22.81 13.82 12.07
N PHE A 231 22.77 13.47 13.36
CA PHE A 231 21.53 13.38 14.11
C PHE A 231 21.07 14.72 14.71
N ALA A 232 21.93 15.75 14.74
CA ALA A 232 21.68 17.02 15.45
C ALA A 232 20.32 17.65 15.12
N ASP A 233 19.99 17.78 13.83
CA ASP A 233 18.77 18.44 13.37
C ASP A 233 17.49 17.64 13.65
N LYS A 234 17.62 16.35 13.96
CA LYS A 234 16.49 15.41 14.13
C LYS A 234 16.38 14.85 15.54
N ILE A 235 17.35 15.14 16.41
CA ILE A 235 17.43 14.54 17.76
C ILE A 235 16.28 14.97 18.67
N ASP A 236 15.64 16.10 18.40
CA ASP A 236 14.48 16.56 19.18
C ASP A 236 13.23 15.72 18.94
N LYS A 237 13.15 14.97 17.83
CA LYS A 237 12.04 14.05 17.57
C LYS A 237 12.16 12.83 18.52
N PRO A 238 11.13 12.50 19.33
CA PRO A 238 11.21 11.45 20.35
C PRO A 238 11.68 10.09 19.79
N THR A 239 11.21 9.70 18.61
CA THR A 239 11.58 8.45 17.95
C THR A 239 13.07 8.36 17.67
N VAL A 240 13.67 9.46 17.21
CA VAL A 240 15.09 9.53 16.85
C VAL A 240 15.95 9.38 18.10
N ARG A 241 15.65 10.17 19.15
CA ARG A 241 16.38 10.14 20.41
C ARG A 241 16.22 8.82 21.18
N ALA A 242 15.01 8.29 21.25
CA ALA A 242 14.72 7.11 22.07
C ALA A 242 15.11 5.80 21.38
N PHE A 243 15.00 5.72 20.05
CA PHE A 243 15.23 4.48 19.32
C PHE A 243 16.40 4.54 18.34
N TRP A 244 16.51 5.58 17.51
CA TRP A 244 17.52 5.57 16.45
C TRP A 244 18.93 5.78 17.00
N TRP A 245 19.09 6.74 17.91
CA TRP A 245 20.39 7.03 18.50
C TRP A 245 20.96 5.85 19.31
N PRO A 246 20.24 5.22 20.26
CA PRO A 246 20.76 4.05 20.97
C PRO A 246 21.12 2.89 20.04
N ARG A 247 20.28 2.63 19.01
CA ARG A 247 20.56 1.60 18.01
C ARG A 247 21.79 1.93 17.17
N PHE A 248 21.97 3.19 16.79
CA PHE A 248 23.17 3.65 16.10
C PHE A 248 24.44 3.42 16.93
N LYS A 249 24.43 3.67 18.24
CA LYS A 249 25.58 3.36 19.11
C LYS A 249 25.96 1.88 19.09
N GLN A 250 24.96 1.00 19.08
CA GLN A 250 25.21 -0.45 18.96
C GLN A 250 25.77 -0.82 17.59
N ILE A 251 25.23 -0.24 16.51
CA ILE A 251 25.76 -0.39 15.15
C ILE A 251 27.21 0.09 15.08
N ALA A 252 27.51 1.26 15.63
CA ALA A 252 28.85 1.83 15.63
C ALA A 252 29.85 0.91 16.32
N LYS A 253 29.50 0.38 17.50
CA LYS A 253 30.36 -0.59 18.20
C LYS A 253 30.62 -1.84 17.36
N TRP A 254 29.55 -2.46 16.86
CA TRP A 254 29.65 -3.67 16.04
C TRP A 254 30.45 -3.44 14.75
N PHE A 255 30.20 -2.31 14.07
CA PHE A 255 30.90 -1.93 12.83
C PHE A 255 32.40 -1.80 13.06
N ILE A 256 32.82 -1.11 14.13
CA ILE A 256 34.25 -0.96 14.46
C ILE A 256 34.90 -2.30 14.81
N GLU A 257 34.21 -3.19 15.52
CA GLU A 257 34.70 -4.55 15.79
C GLU A 257 34.93 -5.34 14.50
N GLN A 258 33.98 -5.30 13.56
CA GLN A 258 34.13 -5.95 12.25
C GLN A 258 35.24 -5.30 11.41
N GLU A 259 35.38 -3.98 11.45
CA GLU A 259 36.45 -3.28 10.74
C GLU A 259 37.84 -3.67 11.23
N LYS A 260 38.01 -3.80 12.55
CA LYS A 260 39.28 -4.27 13.14
C LYS A 260 39.64 -5.68 12.70
N GLU A 261 38.65 -6.56 12.57
CA GLU A 261 38.87 -7.93 12.11
C GLU A 261 39.24 -8.00 10.63
N ARG A 262 38.49 -7.30 9.76
CA ARG A 262 38.66 -7.39 8.30
C ARG A 262 39.92 -6.74 7.77
N ARG A 263 40.35 -5.62 8.36
CA ARG A 263 41.55 -4.87 7.89
C ARG A 263 42.85 -5.64 7.99
N ASN A 264 42.88 -6.78 8.70
CA ASN A 264 44.03 -7.68 8.71
C ASN A 264 44.31 -8.31 7.34
N ASN A 265 43.28 -8.50 6.50
CA ASN A 265 43.38 -9.27 5.26
C ASN A 265 42.85 -8.53 4.02
N ILE A 266 42.27 -7.34 4.20
CA ILE A 266 41.54 -6.61 3.17
C ILE A 266 41.91 -5.13 3.22
N LYS A 267 42.04 -4.50 2.06
CA LYS A 267 42.21 -3.06 1.90
C LYS A 267 40.95 -2.43 1.30
N THR A 268 40.41 -1.40 1.95
CA THR A 268 39.31 -0.61 1.38
C THR A 268 39.83 0.20 0.18
N LEU A 269 39.26 -0.04 -1.01
CA LEU A 269 39.65 0.69 -2.22
C LEU A 269 38.78 1.91 -2.48
N ALA A 270 37.49 1.83 -2.19
CA ALA A 270 36.58 2.94 -2.39
C ALA A 270 35.34 2.80 -1.50
N THR A 271 34.76 3.94 -1.14
CA THR A 271 33.44 4.03 -0.50
C THR A 271 32.57 4.97 -1.32
N GLU A 272 31.29 4.62 -1.45
CA GLU A 272 30.26 5.45 -2.11
C GLU A 272 30.64 5.85 -3.54
N THR A 273 31.32 4.92 -4.23
CA THR A 273 31.87 5.14 -5.56
C THR A 273 30.82 4.93 -6.64
N ILE A 274 30.79 5.87 -7.58
CA ILE A 274 29.87 5.82 -8.72
C ILE A 274 30.52 5.02 -9.84
N GLY A 275 29.76 4.07 -10.37
CA GLY A 275 30.13 3.28 -11.53
C GLY A 275 29.07 3.30 -12.61
N LYS A 276 29.54 3.19 -13.86
CA LYS A 276 28.67 3.13 -15.03
C LYS A 276 29.25 2.22 -16.10
N ILE A 277 28.37 1.47 -16.75
CA ILE A 277 28.68 0.71 -17.96
C ILE A 277 27.62 0.95 -19.02
N ASP A 278 28.03 0.88 -20.28
CA ASP A 278 27.12 0.97 -21.43
C ASP A 278 27.00 -0.40 -22.11
N LEU A 279 25.78 -0.92 -22.19
CA LEU A 279 25.43 -2.14 -22.89
C LEU A 279 24.97 -1.79 -24.30
N LYS A 280 25.65 -2.31 -25.32
CA LYS A 280 25.21 -2.20 -26.73
C LYS A 280 24.19 -3.30 -27.01
N LEU A 281 22.92 -2.92 -27.12
CA LEU A 281 21.79 -3.84 -27.34
C LEU A 281 21.09 -3.53 -28.68
N PRO A 282 20.26 -4.46 -29.23
CA PRO A 282 19.54 -4.23 -30.48
C PRO A 282 18.69 -2.95 -30.52
N GLY A 283 18.04 -2.59 -29.41
CA GLY A 283 17.27 -1.35 -29.27
C GLY A 283 18.09 -0.09 -29.02
N GLY A 284 19.42 -0.16 -29.09
CA GLY A 284 20.35 0.94 -28.84
C GLY A 284 21.24 0.72 -27.60
N THR A 285 21.98 1.75 -27.21
CA THR A 285 22.79 1.70 -25.97
C THR A 285 21.90 1.78 -24.74
N PHE A 286 22.21 1.00 -23.70
CA PHE A 286 21.59 1.07 -22.38
C PHE A 286 22.67 1.33 -21.33
N SER A 287 22.49 2.38 -20.55
CA SER A 287 23.39 2.78 -19.47
C SER A 287 22.91 2.16 -18.14
N LEU A 288 23.78 1.37 -17.52
CA LEU A 288 23.59 0.88 -16.16
C LEU A 288 24.52 1.66 -15.23
N ASN A 289 23.94 2.29 -14.21
CA ASN A 289 24.71 3.02 -13.20
C ASN A 289 24.48 2.45 -11.79
N ALA A 290 25.45 2.64 -10.90
CA ALA A 290 25.33 2.27 -9.49
C ALA A 290 26.17 3.22 -8.63
N LYS A 291 25.78 3.36 -7.37
CA LYS A 291 26.62 3.87 -6.29
C LYS A 291 26.85 2.67 -5.38
N ALA A 292 28.08 2.17 -5.32
CA ALA A 292 28.43 1.06 -4.44
C ALA A 292 28.87 1.63 -3.08
N ASP A 293 28.23 1.20 -2.00
CA ASP A 293 28.51 1.71 -0.65
C ASP A 293 30.00 1.50 -0.30
N ARG A 294 30.53 0.31 -0.60
CA ARG A 294 31.94 0.00 -0.36
C ARG A 294 32.49 -1.09 -1.26
N ILE A 295 33.72 -0.85 -1.73
CA ILE A 295 34.52 -1.80 -2.50
C ILE A 295 35.87 -1.99 -1.79
N ASP A 296 36.12 -3.24 -1.44
CA ASP A 296 37.28 -3.72 -0.75
C ASP A 296 38.11 -4.64 -1.68
N GLN A 297 39.41 -4.76 -1.42
CA GLN A 297 40.31 -5.64 -2.17
C GLN A 297 41.02 -6.61 -1.22
N PHE A 298 40.97 -7.90 -1.57
CA PHE A 298 41.72 -8.95 -0.92
C PHE A 298 43.21 -8.93 -1.34
N SER A 299 44.04 -9.63 -0.58
CA SER A 299 45.48 -9.76 -0.88
C SER A 299 45.79 -10.44 -2.22
N ASP A 300 44.87 -11.25 -2.75
CA ASP A 300 44.97 -11.87 -4.08
C ASP A 300 44.55 -10.94 -5.22
N GLY A 301 44.12 -9.71 -4.91
CA GLY A 301 43.69 -8.68 -5.85
C GLY A 301 42.20 -8.71 -6.19
N SER A 302 41.46 -9.75 -5.79
CA SER A 302 40.01 -9.84 -6.01
C SER A 302 39.22 -8.85 -5.14
N LEU A 303 38.04 -8.48 -5.60
CA LEU A 303 37.20 -7.48 -4.95
C LEU A 303 36.12 -8.11 -4.06
N SER A 304 35.82 -7.43 -2.94
CA SER A 304 34.62 -7.61 -2.13
C SER A 304 33.72 -6.38 -2.28
N ILE A 305 32.46 -6.58 -2.66
CA ILE A 305 31.46 -5.51 -2.72
C ILE A 305 30.50 -5.67 -1.54
N ILE A 306 30.34 -4.59 -0.79
CA ILE A 306 29.57 -4.55 0.45
C ILE A 306 28.48 -3.51 0.29
N ASP A 307 27.24 -3.91 0.59
CA ASP A 307 26.08 -3.02 0.64
C ASP A 307 25.49 -3.04 2.05
N TYR A 308 25.36 -1.86 2.65
CA TYR A 308 24.83 -1.66 3.99
C TYR A 308 23.30 -1.66 3.94
N LYS A 309 22.64 -2.31 4.91
CA LYS A 309 21.18 -2.29 5.05
C LYS A 309 20.77 -2.12 6.50
N THR A 310 19.97 -1.10 6.78
CA THR A 310 19.37 -0.92 8.11
C THR A 310 18.12 -1.78 8.32
N GLY A 311 17.54 -2.31 7.23
CA GLY A 311 16.41 -3.23 7.22
C GLY A 311 16.82 -4.71 7.08
N GLN A 312 15.89 -5.56 6.66
CA GLN A 312 16.20 -6.95 6.33
C GLN A 312 16.84 -7.05 4.95
N PRO A 313 18.05 -7.63 4.82
CA PRO A 313 18.62 -7.89 3.51
C PRO A 313 17.84 -8.99 2.78
N PRO A 314 17.99 -9.11 1.45
CA PRO A 314 17.38 -10.21 0.70
C PRO A 314 17.78 -11.58 1.26
N SER A 315 16.81 -12.50 1.33
CA SER A 315 17.10 -13.88 1.76
C SER A 315 17.99 -14.59 0.74
N LEU A 316 18.76 -15.59 1.18
CA LEU A 316 19.56 -16.44 0.29
C LEU A 316 18.72 -17.09 -0.82
N ARG A 317 17.44 -17.39 -0.56
CA ARG A 317 16.51 -17.90 -1.57
C ARG A 317 16.21 -16.85 -2.64
N ALA A 318 15.96 -15.61 -2.25
CA ALA A 318 15.72 -14.51 -3.19
C ALA A 318 16.97 -14.23 -4.04
N LEU A 319 18.16 -14.34 -3.45
CA LEU A 319 19.43 -14.22 -4.16
C LEU A 319 19.60 -15.31 -5.23
N LYS A 320 19.30 -16.58 -4.90
CA LYS A 320 19.41 -17.72 -5.84
C LYS A 320 18.48 -17.66 -7.04
N VAL A 321 17.29 -17.11 -6.86
CA VAL A 321 16.30 -17.01 -7.95
C VAL A 321 16.51 -15.73 -8.77
N GLY A 322 17.53 -14.91 -8.43
CA GLY A 322 17.86 -13.67 -9.14
C GLY A 322 16.90 -12.51 -8.84
N PHE A 323 16.22 -12.53 -7.68
CA PHE A 323 15.27 -11.48 -7.28
C PHE A 323 15.90 -10.25 -6.63
N ALA A 324 17.16 -10.35 -6.23
CA ALA A 324 17.96 -9.25 -5.72
C ALA A 324 19.21 -9.09 -6.62
N PRO A 325 19.05 -8.52 -7.82
CA PRO A 325 20.14 -8.39 -8.78
C PRO A 325 21.12 -7.26 -8.39
N GLN A 326 20.95 -6.59 -7.24
CA GLN A 326 21.71 -5.39 -6.92
C GLN A 326 23.22 -5.65 -6.87
N LEU A 327 23.69 -6.42 -5.88
CA LEU A 327 25.12 -6.75 -5.75
C LEU A 327 25.69 -7.46 -6.99
N PRO A 328 25.01 -8.44 -7.62
CA PRO A 328 25.49 -9.03 -8.87
C PRO A 328 25.67 -8.01 -10.01
N LEU A 329 24.78 -7.02 -10.15
CA LEU A 329 24.92 -5.99 -11.19
C LEU A 329 26.01 -4.96 -10.84
N GLU A 330 26.24 -4.66 -9.57
CA GLU A 330 27.42 -3.89 -9.15
C GLU A 330 28.71 -4.65 -9.48
N ALA A 331 28.73 -5.98 -9.28
CA ALA A 331 29.84 -6.82 -9.69
C ALA A 331 30.09 -6.76 -11.21
N VAL A 332 29.03 -6.72 -12.03
CA VAL A 332 29.16 -6.53 -13.49
C VAL A 332 29.89 -5.23 -13.80
N ILE A 333 29.57 -4.14 -13.10
CA ILE A 333 30.23 -2.84 -13.26
C ILE A 333 31.71 -2.96 -12.87
N ALA A 334 32.03 -3.61 -11.75
CA ALA A 334 33.41 -3.82 -11.29
C ALA A 334 34.25 -4.65 -12.27
N VAL A 335 33.74 -5.81 -12.71
CA VAL A 335 34.43 -6.71 -13.67
C VAL A 335 34.69 -6.02 -15.01
N LYS A 336 33.82 -5.09 -15.42
CA LYS A 336 34.00 -4.29 -16.63
C LYS A 336 34.83 -3.01 -16.44
N GLY A 337 35.33 -2.74 -15.23
CA GLY A 337 36.10 -1.54 -14.92
C GLY A 337 35.28 -0.24 -15.01
N GLY A 338 33.98 -0.32 -14.71
CA GLY A 338 33.06 0.81 -14.81
C GLY A 338 33.03 1.71 -13.57
N PHE A 339 33.64 1.31 -12.45
CA PHE A 339 33.75 2.15 -11.25
C PHE A 339 34.86 3.19 -11.38
N SER A 340 34.57 4.41 -10.93
CA SER A 340 35.52 5.52 -11.01
C SER A 340 36.81 5.20 -10.26
N LEU A 341 37.96 5.41 -10.92
CA LEU A 341 39.30 5.23 -10.34
C LEU A 341 39.65 3.78 -9.93
N LEU A 342 38.87 2.79 -10.34
CA LEU A 342 39.14 1.37 -10.09
C LEU A 342 39.35 0.62 -11.41
N PRO A 343 40.43 -0.18 -11.55
CA PRO A 343 40.61 -1.03 -12.72
C PRO A 343 39.57 -2.16 -12.75
N ALA A 344 39.37 -2.76 -13.92
CA ALA A 344 38.62 -4.00 -14.03
C ALA A 344 39.27 -5.10 -13.17
N SER A 345 38.49 -5.79 -12.35
CA SER A 345 38.98 -6.85 -11.46
C SER A 345 37.89 -7.85 -11.17
N ASP A 346 38.29 -9.10 -10.89
CA ASP A 346 37.36 -10.16 -10.51
C ASP A 346 36.78 -9.89 -9.12
N VAL A 347 35.52 -10.28 -8.94
CA VAL A 347 34.79 -10.12 -7.67
C VAL A 347 34.64 -11.49 -7.04
N SER A 348 35.22 -11.68 -5.86
CA SER A 348 35.22 -12.96 -5.13
C SER A 348 34.18 -13.00 -4.01
N GLU A 349 33.71 -11.83 -3.56
CA GLU A 349 32.76 -11.73 -2.46
C GLU A 349 31.72 -10.63 -2.70
N LEU A 350 30.46 -10.97 -2.44
CA LEU A 350 29.35 -10.04 -2.35
C LEU A 350 28.72 -10.22 -0.97
N SER A 351 28.52 -9.14 -0.22
CA SER A 351 27.96 -9.26 1.13
C SER A 351 26.99 -8.13 1.46
N TYR A 352 25.94 -8.51 2.20
CA TYR A 352 25.03 -7.56 2.82
C TYR A 352 25.39 -7.40 4.28
N TRP A 353 25.63 -6.17 4.70
CA TRP A 353 25.87 -5.82 6.09
C TRP A 353 24.59 -5.27 6.69
N GLN A 354 23.86 -6.13 7.41
CA GLN A 354 22.65 -5.74 8.09
C GLN A 354 23.00 -4.99 9.38
N LEU A 355 22.68 -3.70 9.42
CA LEU A 355 22.92 -2.77 10.52
C LEU A 355 21.62 -2.47 11.26
N SER A 356 21.11 -3.44 12.01
CA SER A 356 19.80 -3.30 12.68
C SER A 356 19.87 -2.43 13.94
N GLY A 357 20.99 -2.52 14.66
CA GLY A 357 21.18 -2.01 16.01
C GLY A 357 20.27 -2.68 17.05
N GLY A 358 19.82 -3.90 16.77
CA GLY A 358 19.09 -4.74 17.72
C GLY A 358 20.00 -5.78 18.38
N GLU A 359 19.46 -6.96 18.69
CA GLU A 359 20.23 -8.09 19.20
C GLU A 359 20.11 -9.27 18.21
N PRO A 360 21.16 -9.58 17.42
CA PRO A 360 22.47 -8.94 17.38
C PRO A 360 22.45 -7.56 16.68
N ALA A 361 23.42 -6.70 17.04
CA ALA A 361 23.52 -5.32 16.55
C ALA A 361 23.72 -5.24 15.03
N GLY A 362 24.46 -6.18 14.47
CA GLY A 362 24.60 -6.37 13.04
C GLY A 362 24.82 -7.83 12.65
N LYS A 363 24.67 -8.10 11.36
CA LYS A 363 24.88 -9.42 10.78
C LYS A 363 25.39 -9.27 9.35
N ILE A 364 26.45 -10.00 9.02
CA ILE A 364 26.93 -10.13 7.63
C ILE A 364 26.24 -11.33 7.00
N THR A 365 25.69 -11.14 5.81
CA THR A 365 25.19 -12.23 4.97
C THR A 365 26.00 -12.26 3.69
N PHE A 366 26.82 -13.30 3.55
CA PHE A 366 27.62 -13.49 2.36
C PHE A 366 26.82 -14.19 1.27
N PHE A 367 26.92 -13.68 0.05
CA PHE A 367 26.24 -14.25 -1.10
C PHE A 367 26.81 -15.65 -1.48
N ASN A 368 28.11 -15.85 -1.28
CA ASN A 368 28.84 -17.07 -1.61
C ASN A 368 28.71 -18.20 -0.55
N GLU A 369 28.32 -17.90 0.70
CA GLU A 369 28.10 -18.91 1.76
C GLU A 369 26.94 -19.89 1.45
N ALA A 370 26.05 -19.54 0.52
CA ALA A 370 24.87 -20.31 0.18
C ALA A 370 25.16 -21.59 -0.66
N LYS A 371 26.06 -22.46 -0.21
CA LYS A 371 26.54 -23.68 -0.91
C LYS A 371 27.10 -23.38 -2.32
N LYS A 372 28.42 -23.13 -2.40
CA LYS A 372 29.20 -23.12 -3.67
C LYS A 372 28.59 -22.25 -4.77
N VAL A 373 28.15 -21.04 -4.45
CA VAL A 373 27.73 -20.07 -5.48
C VAL A 373 28.99 -19.36 -5.98
N ASP A 374 29.27 -19.52 -7.26
CA ASP A 374 30.35 -18.80 -7.94
C ASP A 374 29.88 -17.37 -8.24
N VAL A 375 30.51 -16.38 -7.60
CA VAL A 375 30.17 -14.96 -7.73
C VAL A 375 30.31 -14.49 -9.18
N MET A 376 31.32 -14.96 -9.90
CA MET A 376 31.54 -14.59 -11.30
C MET A 376 30.46 -15.19 -12.20
N GLN A 377 30.01 -16.42 -11.91
CA GLN A 377 28.90 -17.02 -12.64
C GLN A 377 27.58 -16.25 -12.43
N GLU A 378 27.27 -15.84 -11.20
CA GLU A 378 26.06 -15.05 -10.92
C GLU A 378 26.14 -13.63 -11.47
N THR A 379 27.34 -13.04 -11.49
CA THR A 379 27.62 -11.77 -12.17
C THR A 379 27.29 -11.86 -13.66
N GLN A 380 27.73 -12.93 -14.34
CA GLN A 380 27.43 -13.14 -15.75
C GLN A 380 25.91 -13.36 -15.98
N LYS A 381 25.25 -14.17 -15.15
CA LYS A 381 23.80 -14.37 -15.22
C LYS A 381 23.02 -13.07 -15.03
N ALA A 382 23.48 -12.19 -14.14
CA ALA A 382 22.86 -10.88 -13.92
C ALA A 382 23.00 -9.98 -15.15
N TYR A 383 24.17 -9.97 -15.80
CA TYR A 383 24.38 -9.25 -17.07
C TYR A 383 23.44 -9.76 -18.16
N ASP A 384 23.37 -11.08 -18.36
CA ASP A 384 22.52 -11.69 -19.39
C ASP A 384 21.04 -11.45 -19.10
N GLY A 385 20.65 -11.53 -17.82
CA GLY A 385 19.31 -11.21 -17.34
C GLY A 385 18.91 -9.76 -17.61
N LEU A 386 19.81 -8.81 -17.36
CA LEU A 386 19.60 -7.39 -17.67
C LEU A 386 19.46 -7.17 -19.19
N ALA A 387 20.35 -7.75 -20.00
CA ALA A 387 20.27 -7.64 -21.46
C ALA A 387 18.94 -8.19 -21.99
N LYS A 388 18.48 -9.33 -21.47
CA LYS A 388 17.18 -9.91 -21.79
C LYS A 388 16.01 -9.04 -21.34
N LEU A 389 16.09 -8.46 -20.14
CA LEU A 389 15.06 -7.57 -19.61
C LEU A 389 14.89 -6.35 -20.52
N VAL A 390 15.97 -5.63 -20.81
CA VAL A 390 15.96 -4.43 -21.64
C VAL A 390 15.42 -4.74 -23.04
N THR A 391 15.92 -5.80 -23.68
CA THR A 391 15.45 -6.19 -25.02
C THR A 391 13.99 -6.64 -25.06
N THR A 392 13.49 -7.28 -23.99
CA THR A 392 12.05 -7.62 -23.87
C THR A 392 11.21 -6.35 -23.81
N PHE A 393 11.65 -5.35 -23.05
CA PHE A 393 11.01 -4.05 -22.97
C PHE A 393 11.38 -3.09 -24.11
N ASP A 394 12.14 -3.52 -25.11
CA ASP A 394 12.25 -2.81 -26.39
C ASP A 394 11.12 -3.22 -27.36
N LEU A 395 10.41 -4.32 -27.08
CA LEU A 395 9.26 -4.76 -27.89
C LEU A 395 8.03 -3.86 -27.63
N PRO A 396 7.40 -3.25 -28.65
CA PRO A 396 6.32 -2.28 -28.46
C PRO A 396 5.14 -2.79 -27.63
N LYS A 397 4.80 -4.08 -27.74
CA LYS A 397 3.65 -4.70 -27.06
C LYS A 397 3.91 -5.13 -25.61
N THR A 398 5.15 -5.01 -25.10
CA THR A 398 5.47 -5.42 -23.73
C THR A 398 4.83 -4.48 -22.71
N PRO A 399 3.93 -4.98 -21.84
CA PRO A 399 3.26 -4.16 -20.84
C PRO A 399 4.11 -3.96 -19.58
N TYR A 400 3.95 -2.82 -18.92
CA TYR A 400 4.48 -2.57 -17.58
C TYR A 400 3.44 -3.01 -16.55
N LEU A 401 3.44 -4.30 -16.22
CA LEU A 401 2.51 -4.91 -15.27
C LEU A 401 2.86 -4.55 -13.81
N ASN A 402 1.85 -4.46 -12.95
CA ASN A 402 2.06 -4.38 -11.50
C ASN A 402 2.37 -5.78 -10.97
N LYS A 403 3.51 -5.93 -10.28
CA LYS A 403 3.94 -7.17 -9.62
C LYS A 403 3.65 -8.45 -10.42
N PRO A 404 4.22 -8.61 -11.63
CA PRO A 404 3.92 -9.73 -12.53
C PRO A 404 4.33 -11.11 -11.99
N ARG A 405 4.98 -11.18 -10.82
CA ARG A 405 5.46 -12.43 -10.22
C ARG A 405 4.77 -12.63 -8.87
N PRO A 406 4.18 -13.82 -8.59
CA PRO A 406 3.49 -14.10 -7.33
C PRO A 406 4.34 -13.91 -6.08
N GLU A 407 5.66 -14.07 -6.22
CA GLU A 407 6.64 -13.97 -5.14
C GLU A 407 7.00 -12.51 -4.80
N SER A 408 6.56 -11.54 -5.62
CA SER A 408 6.76 -10.11 -5.36
C SER A 408 5.70 -9.60 -4.37
N VAL A 409 5.87 -9.99 -3.10
CA VAL A 409 4.94 -9.66 -2.02
C VAL A 409 5.32 -8.30 -1.40
N GLY A 410 4.35 -7.41 -1.26
CA GLY A 410 4.53 -6.12 -0.58
C GLY A 410 3.56 -5.05 -1.07
N TYR A 411 3.52 -3.90 -0.40
CA TYR A 411 2.81 -2.70 -0.87
C TYR A 411 3.69 -1.94 -1.87
N GLY A 412 3.14 -1.60 -3.04
CA GLY A 412 3.76 -0.75 -4.04
C GLY A 412 3.19 0.67 -3.96
N GLU A 413 4.05 1.68 -4.08
CA GLU A 413 3.68 3.10 -4.01
C GLU A 413 2.50 3.45 -4.96
N TYR A 414 2.47 2.80 -6.13
CA TYR A 414 1.48 3.04 -7.18
C TYR A 414 0.39 1.95 -7.28
N ASP A 415 0.24 1.08 -6.27
CA ASP A 415 -0.77 -0.01 -6.28
C ASP A 415 -2.21 0.52 -6.43
N HIS A 416 -2.49 1.70 -5.88
CA HIS A 416 -3.77 2.37 -6.02
C HIS A 416 -4.06 2.74 -7.49
N LEU A 417 -3.06 3.19 -8.25
CA LEU A 417 -3.19 3.48 -9.68
C LEU A 417 -3.24 2.21 -10.51
N ALA A 418 -2.53 1.16 -10.09
CA ALA A 418 -2.59 -0.15 -10.73
C ALA A 418 -3.87 -0.93 -10.41
N ARG A 419 -4.75 -0.38 -9.54
CA ARG A 419 -6.02 -0.99 -9.12
C ARG A 419 -5.82 -2.38 -8.52
N THR A 420 -4.69 -2.62 -7.84
CA THR A 420 -4.31 -3.95 -7.35
C THR A 420 -5.37 -4.55 -6.41
N LYS A 421 -6.12 -3.75 -5.65
CA LYS A 421 -7.20 -4.26 -4.78
C LYS A 421 -8.42 -4.80 -5.53
N GLU A 422 -8.63 -4.36 -6.76
CA GLU A 422 -9.77 -4.79 -7.57
C GLU A 422 -9.46 -6.07 -8.36
N TRP A 423 -8.18 -6.30 -8.67
CA TRP A 423 -7.72 -7.38 -9.54
C TRP A 423 -6.79 -8.39 -8.87
N GLY A 424 -6.28 -8.06 -7.68
CA GLY A 424 -5.45 -8.94 -6.88
C GLY A 424 -6.31 -9.93 -6.10
N ASP A 425 -5.78 -11.13 -5.91
CA ASP A 425 -6.32 -12.07 -4.94
C ASP A 425 -6.20 -11.42 -3.55
N GLY A 426 -7.32 -11.28 -2.86
CA GLY A 426 -7.39 -10.74 -1.49
C GLY A 426 -6.61 -11.58 -0.49
#